data_AF-A0A803QT70-F1
#
_entry.id   AF-A0A803QT70-F1
#
_cell.length_a   1.000
_cell.length_b   1.000
_cell.length_c   1.000
_cell.angle_alpha   90.00
_cell.angle_beta   90.00
_cell.angle_gamma   90.00
#
_symmetry.space_group_name_H-M   'P 1'
#
loop_
_entity.id
_entity.type
_entity.pdbx_description
1 polymer ?
#
loop_
_entity_poly.entity_id
_entity_poly.type
_entity_poly.pdbx_seq_one_letter_code
_entity_poly.pdbx_strand_id
1 'polypeptide(L)'
;MELEDLLRKLEAENQIWQRLAQENEAMVVSLNNSLEEARERAMCCFNNGAEDAESCCDVGMDEEEEENRQVAEREQNDDVIVVTEENREHKTTMVCKACNSRSSSVLFLPCRHLCSCKICEPFLDSCPVCRTTKKASIEALIF
;
A
#
# COMPACT_ATOMS: atom_id res chain seq x y z
N MET A 1 31.16 41.54 -21.53
CA MET A 1 31.58 41.12 -20.18
C MET A 1 30.37 40.78 -19.30
N GLU A 2 29.49 41.72 -18.91
CA GLU A 2 28.37 41.43 -18.00
C GLU A 2 27.38 40.34 -18.48
N LEU A 3 27.04 40.34 -19.78
CA LEU A 3 26.15 39.32 -20.37
C LEU A 3 26.79 37.93 -20.37
N GLU A 4 28.11 37.87 -20.62
CA GLU A 4 28.86 36.61 -20.63
C GLU A 4 28.97 36.05 -19.21
N ASP A 5 29.11 36.91 -18.20
CA ASP A 5 29.08 36.52 -16.79
C ASP A 5 27.70 36.00 -16.37
N LEU A 6 26.62 36.64 -16.83
CA LEU A 6 25.25 36.18 -16.56
C LEU A 6 24.97 34.84 -17.22
N LEU A 7 25.41 34.65 -18.46
CA LEU A 7 25.27 33.40 -19.20
C LEU A 7 26.01 32.26 -18.47
N ARG A 8 27.27 32.48 -18.06
CA ARG A 8 28.03 31.51 -17.26
C ARG A 8 27.34 31.13 -15.94
N LYS A 9 26.74 32.10 -15.25
CA LYS A 9 26.00 31.85 -13.99
C LYS A 9 24.77 30.98 -14.23
N LEU A 10 23.96 31.32 -15.24
CA LEU A 10 22.77 30.54 -15.60
C LEU A 10 23.13 29.13 -16.04
N GLU A 11 24.21 28.97 -16.81
CA GLU A 11 24.71 27.65 -17.21
C GLU A 11 25.13 26.81 -15.99
N ALA A 12 25.85 27.41 -15.03
CA ALA A 12 26.25 26.73 -13.80
C ALA A 12 25.04 26.32 -12.94
N GLU A 13 24.05 27.20 -12.78
CA GLU A 13 22.80 26.90 -12.07
C GLU A 13 22.04 25.76 -12.75
N ASN A 14 21.90 25.81 -14.07
CA ASN A 14 21.23 24.77 -14.84
C ASN A 14 21.91 23.40 -14.64
N GLN A 15 23.24 23.36 -14.72
CA GLN A 15 24.02 22.14 -14.45
C GLN A 15 23.86 21.61 -13.02
N ILE A 16 23.72 22.48 -12.01
CA ILE A 16 23.44 22.07 -10.63
C ILE A 16 22.07 21.40 -10.55
N TRP A 17 21.03 22.04 -11.09
CA TRP A 17 19.68 21.50 -11.08
C TRP A 17 19.58 20.20 -11.87
N GLN A 18 20.27 20.10 -13.00
CA GLN A 18 20.30 18.89 -13.82
C GLN A 18 20.97 17.72 -13.08
N ARG A 19 22.07 17.96 -12.36
CA ARG A 19 22.71 16.93 -11.52
C ARG A 19 21.79 16.47 -10.39
N LEU A 20 21.15 17.42 -9.68
CA LEU A 20 20.21 17.07 -8.61
C LEU A 20 19.01 16.27 -9.16
N ALA A 21 18.50 16.62 -10.33
CA ALA A 21 17.44 15.88 -11.00
C ALA A 21 17.90 14.44 -11.33
N GLN A 22 19.09 14.28 -11.91
CA GLN A 22 19.67 12.96 -12.23
C GLN A 22 19.87 12.10 -10.98
N GLU A 23 20.34 12.68 -9.88
CA GLU A 23 20.50 11.97 -8.60
C GLU A 23 19.15 11.51 -8.04
N ASN A 24 18.13 12.38 -8.10
CA ASN A 24 16.77 12.05 -7.70
C ASN A 24 16.18 10.95 -8.59
N GLU A 25 16.36 11.03 -9.91
CA GLU A 25 15.93 10.00 -10.87
C GLU A 25 16.60 8.66 -10.58
N ALA A 26 17.92 8.65 -10.33
CA ALA A 26 18.66 7.44 -10.00
C ALA A 26 18.16 6.81 -8.68
N MET A 27 17.87 7.64 -7.68
CA MET A 27 17.28 7.18 -6.42
C MET A 27 15.89 6.57 -6.64
N VAL A 28 15.03 7.22 -7.43
CA VAL A 28 13.69 6.72 -7.76
C VAL A 28 13.77 5.38 -8.50
N VAL A 29 14.68 5.25 -9.47
CA VAL A 29 14.91 3.98 -10.18
C VAL A 29 15.34 2.88 -9.21
N SER A 30 16.30 3.15 -8.32
CA SER A 30 16.73 2.17 -7.31
C SER A 30 15.58 1.74 -6.41
N LEU A 31 14.77 2.68 -5.91
CA LEU A 31 13.62 2.37 -5.06
C LEU A 31 12.56 1.58 -5.80
N ASN A 32 12.31 1.91 -7.08
CA ASN A 32 11.36 1.19 -7.92
C ASN A 32 11.81 -0.26 -8.16
N ASN A 33 13.09 -0.48 -8.42
CA ASN A 33 13.64 -1.82 -8.56
C ASN A 33 13.48 -2.62 -7.26
N SER A 34 13.81 -2.03 -6.11
CA SER A 34 13.61 -2.70 -4.81
C SER A 34 12.14 -3.03 -4.52
N LEU A 35 11.20 -2.17 -4.95
CA LEU A 35 9.78 -2.44 -4.82
C LEU A 35 9.34 -3.61 -5.70
N GLU A 36 9.81 -3.66 -6.95
CA GLU A 36 9.49 -4.73 -7.88
C GLU A 36 10.07 -6.07 -7.41
N GLU A 37 11.32 -6.09 -6.93
CA GLU A 37 11.91 -7.27 -6.28
C GLU A 37 11.10 -7.74 -5.06
N ALA A 38 10.58 -6.82 -4.25
CA ALA A 38 9.74 -7.16 -3.11
C ALA A 38 8.39 -7.75 -3.54
N ARG A 39 7.81 -7.26 -4.64
CA ARG A 39 6.59 -7.82 -5.25
C ARG A 39 6.82 -9.22 -5.80
N GLU A 40 7.90 -9.41 -6.56
CA GLU A 40 8.29 -10.72 -7.10
C GLU A 40 8.55 -11.72 -5.96
N ARG A 41 9.29 -11.31 -4.93
CA ARG A 41 9.54 -12.15 -3.75
C ARG A 41 8.25 -12.52 -3.01
N ALA A 42 7.32 -11.58 -2.87
CA ALA A 42 6.00 -11.88 -2.30
C ALA A 42 5.24 -12.91 -3.15
N MET A 43 5.34 -12.83 -4.48
CA MET A 43 4.73 -13.80 -5.39
C MET A 43 5.38 -15.19 -5.30
N CYS A 44 6.70 -15.28 -5.07
CA CYS A 44 7.39 -16.54 -4.81
C CYS A 44 7.02 -17.19 -3.46
N CYS A 45 6.54 -16.42 -2.47
CA CYS A 45 6.19 -16.94 -1.14
C CYS A 45 4.78 -17.53 -1.03
N PHE A 46 3.95 -17.48 -2.07
CA PHE A 46 2.62 -18.10 -2.07
C PHE A 46 2.60 -19.57 -2.52
N ASN A 47 3.72 -20.11 -3.01
CA ASN A 47 3.83 -21.52 -3.39
C ASN A 47 4.82 -22.27 -2.48
N ASN A 48 4.44 -22.48 -1.23
CA ASN A 48 5.05 -23.51 -0.40
C ASN A 48 4.44 -24.87 -0.78
N GLY A 49 4.99 -25.47 -1.83
CA GLY A 49 4.64 -26.79 -2.33
C GLY A 49 5.77 -27.41 -3.14
N ALA A 50 6.92 -27.57 -2.49
CA ALA A 50 8.02 -28.51 -2.72
C ALA A 50 8.57 -28.78 -4.16
N GLU A 51 9.92 -28.72 -4.21
CA GLU A 51 10.88 -29.49 -5.06
C GLU A 51 11.26 -28.96 -6.46
N ASP A 52 12.38 -28.21 -6.47
CA ASP A 52 13.55 -28.36 -7.35
C ASP A 52 13.33 -28.78 -8.82
N ALA A 53 13.18 -27.77 -9.70
CA ALA A 53 13.85 -27.70 -11.00
C ALA A 53 13.60 -26.33 -11.63
N GLU A 54 14.66 -25.70 -12.15
CA GLU A 54 14.62 -24.55 -13.04
C GLU A 54 13.59 -24.75 -14.17
N SER A 55 12.62 -23.85 -14.34
CA SER A 55 12.17 -23.49 -15.69
C SER A 55 11.29 -22.25 -15.71
N CYS A 56 11.67 -21.35 -16.60
CA CYS A 56 10.80 -20.41 -17.27
C CYS A 56 9.52 -21.07 -17.81
N CYS A 57 8.44 -20.28 -17.82
CA CYS A 57 7.29 -20.24 -18.75
C CYS A 57 6.47 -21.54 -19.00
N ASP A 58 5.15 -21.32 -19.18
CA ASP A 58 4.14 -22.27 -19.69
C ASP A 58 3.63 -23.24 -18.60
N VAL A 59 2.33 -23.52 -18.41
CA VAL A 59 1.29 -23.90 -19.39
C VAL A 59 -0.10 -23.55 -18.84
N GLY A 60 -1.07 -23.36 -19.74
CA GLY A 60 -2.49 -23.27 -19.41
C GLY A 60 -3.21 -24.63 -19.19
N MET A 61 -4.54 -24.48 -19.12
CA MET A 61 -5.63 -25.48 -19.16
C MET A 61 -6.05 -26.21 -17.87
N ASP A 62 -7.25 -25.78 -17.44
CA ASP A 62 -8.49 -26.55 -17.23
C ASP A 62 -8.74 -27.41 -15.96
N GLU A 63 -9.77 -26.93 -15.24
CA GLU A 63 -10.94 -27.64 -14.66
C GLU A 63 -10.73 -28.86 -13.75
N GLU A 64 -11.17 -28.75 -12.48
CA GLU A 64 -12.38 -29.40 -11.92
C GLU A 64 -12.40 -29.39 -10.37
N GLU A 65 -13.52 -28.87 -9.85
CA GLU A 65 -14.30 -29.17 -8.61
C GLU A 65 -13.66 -30.02 -7.49
N GLU A 66 -13.49 -29.47 -6.27
CA GLU A 66 -14.46 -29.35 -5.15
C GLU A 66 -14.45 -30.57 -4.20
N GLU A 67 -13.95 -30.38 -2.95
CA GLU A 67 -14.61 -30.88 -1.73
C GLU A 67 -13.89 -30.46 -0.43
N ASN A 68 -14.57 -29.58 0.31
CA ASN A 68 -14.81 -29.56 1.76
C ASN A 68 -13.79 -30.22 2.73
N ARG A 69 -13.12 -29.39 3.56
CA ARG A 69 -12.61 -29.83 4.88
C ARG A 69 -12.64 -28.70 5.91
N GLN A 70 -13.50 -28.84 6.92
CA GLN A 70 -13.44 -28.08 8.16
C GLN A 70 -12.35 -28.63 9.09
N VAL A 71 -11.39 -27.80 9.50
CA VAL A 71 -10.78 -27.86 10.85
C VAL A 71 -10.23 -26.49 11.27
N ALA A 72 -10.38 -26.18 12.56
CA ALA A 72 -10.17 -24.88 13.21
C ALA A 72 -8.70 -24.41 13.30
N GLU A 73 -8.47 -23.09 13.28
CA GLU A 73 -7.84 -22.28 14.36
C GLU A 73 -7.37 -20.87 13.88
N ARG A 74 -7.73 -19.85 14.67
CA ARG A 74 -7.00 -18.58 14.97
C ARG A 74 -6.79 -17.49 13.88
N GLU A 75 -7.45 -16.37 14.14
CA GLU A 75 -7.00 -14.97 14.01
C GLU A 75 -6.23 -14.54 12.74
N GLN A 76 -7.00 -14.14 11.73
CA GLN A 76 -6.73 -12.95 10.91
C GLN A 76 -8.01 -12.58 10.15
N ASN A 77 -8.68 -11.52 10.59
CA ASN A 77 -9.83 -10.94 9.89
C ASN A 77 -9.33 -10.16 8.67
N ASP A 78 -9.08 -10.86 7.57
CA ASP A 78 -9.31 -10.31 6.23
C ASP A 78 -10.73 -10.73 5.82
N ASP A 79 -11.56 -9.74 5.48
CA ASP A 79 -12.98 -9.93 5.14
C ASP A 79 -13.14 -10.91 3.97
N VAL A 80 -13.53 -12.16 4.27
CA VAL A 80 -14.13 -13.09 3.32
C VAL A 80 -15.58 -12.64 3.11
N ILE A 81 -15.88 -12.18 1.89
CA ILE A 81 -17.25 -11.91 1.47
C ILE A 81 -17.93 -13.25 1.19
N VAL A 82 -18.77 -13.71 2.11
CA VAL A 82 -19.76 -14.76 1.84
C VAL A 82 -20.88 -14.12 1.03
N VAL A 83 -20.92 -14.38 -0.27
CA VAL A 83 -22.00 -13.91 -1.15
C VAL A 83 -23.18 -14.86 -0.98
N THR A 84 -24.17 -14.48 -0.17
CA THR A 84 -25.52 -15.06 -0.29
C THR A 84 -26.36 -14.16 -1.17
N GLU A 85 -26.93 -14.75 -2.21
CA GLU A 85 -27.77 -14.11 -3.22
C GLU A 85 -29.08 -13.59 -2.61
N GLU A 86 -29.09 -12.36 -2.08
CA GLU A 86 -30.30 -11.55 -1.99
C GLU A 86 -29.95 -10.07 -1.74
N ASN A 87 -30.11 -9.26 -2.78
CA ASN A 87 -30.12 -7.80 -2.83
C ASN A 87 -30.17 -7.04 -1.48
N ARG A 88 -29.01 -6.56 -1.01
CA ARG A 88 -28.84 -5.24 -0.38
C ARG A 88 -27.47 -4.69 -0.75
N GLU A 89 -27.40 -3.43 -1.15
CA GLU A 89 -26.15 -2.69 -1.35
C GLU A 89 -25.36 -2.67 -0.04
N HIS A 90 -24.49 -3.66 0.16
CA HIS A 90 -23.59 -3.67 1.30
C HIS A 90 -22.47 -2.66 1.00
N LYS A 91 -22.72 -1.36 1.27
CA LYS A 91 -21.64 -0.39 1.44
C LYS A 91 -20.73 -0.97 2.52
N THR A 92 -19.57 -1.49 2.12
CA THR A 92 -18.52 -1.95 3.03
C THR A 92 -17.97 -0.73 3.76
N THR A 93 -18.67 -0.29 4.80
CA THR A 93 -18.24 0.86 5.58
C THR A 93 -16.98 0.46 6.33
N MET A 94 -15.84 1.05 5.97
CA MET A 94 -14.57 0.84 6.66
C MET A 94 -14.77 0.99 8.18
N VAL A 95 -14.44 -0.01 8.98
CA VAL A 95 -14.58 0.00 10.45
C VAL A 95 -13.31 0.56 11.10
N CYS A 96 -13.45 1.28 12.20
CA CYS A 96 -12.34 1.81 12.99
C CYS A 96 -11.47 0.67 13.54
N LYS A 97 -10.19 0.68 13.18
CA LYS A 97 -9.22 -0.37 13.57
C LYS A 97 -8.79 -0.32 15.04
N ALA A 98 -9.19 0.72 15.79
CA ALA A 98 -8.87 0.85 17.22
C ALA A 98 -9.96 0.30 18.14
N CYS A 99 -11.25 0.50 17.80
CA CYS A 99 -12.37 0.01 18.62
C CYS A 99 -13.20 -1.08 17.95
N ASN A 100 -12.99 -1.35 16.66
CA ASN A 100 -13.70 -2.34 15.85
C ASN A 100 -15.24 -2.25 15.92
N SER A 101 -15.78 -1.07 16.26
CA SER A 101 -17.21 -0.88 16.54
C SER A 101 -17.86 0.21 15.69
N ARG A 102 -17.14 1.29 15.39
CA ARG A 102 -17.66 2.47 14.66
C ARG A 102 -17.06 2.52 13.27
N SER A 103 -17.71 3.23 12.35
CA SER A 103 -17.10 3.53 11.06
C SER A 103 -15.83 4.38 11.22
N SER A 104 -14.87 4.13 10.34
CA SER A 104 -13.68 4.96 10.16
C SER A 104 -14.10 6.27 9.49
N SER A 105 -13.77 7.38 10.13
CA SER A 105 -14.08 8.73 9.66
C SER A 105 -12.88 9.67 9.76
N VAL A 106 -11.70 9.16 10.13
CA VAL A 106 -10.48 9.94 10.33
C VAL A 106 -9.32 9.37 9.53
N LEU A 107 -8.71 10.26 8.75
CA LEU A 107 -7.48 10.02 7.98
C LEU A 107 -6.26 10.54 8.74
N PHE A 108 -5.19 9.73 8.80
CA PHE A 108 -3.92 10.08 9.47
C PHE A 108 -2.91 10.65 8.48
N LEU A 109 -2.23 11.76 8.82
CA LEU A 109 -1.14 12.32 8.03
C LEU A 109 0.23 12.04 8.68
N PRO A 110 1.27 11.72 7.88
CA PRO A 110 1.33 11.78 6.41
C PRO A 110 0.88 10.52 5.65
N CYS A 111 0.55 9.42 6.33
CA CYS A 111 0.34 8.12 5.66
C CYS A 111 -0.99 7.98 4.89
N ARG A 112 -1.95 8.88 5.09
CA ARG A 112 -3.27 8.95 4.44
C ARG A 112 -4.22 7.76 4.68
N HIS A 113 -3.98 6.94 5.69
CA HIS A 113 -4.89 5.85 6.05
C HIS A 113 -6.15 6.37 6.77
N LEU A 114 -7.32 6.08 6.21
CA LEU A 114 -8.63 6.26 6.83
C LEU A 114 -8.96 5.01 7.67
N CYS A 115 -8.68 5.05 8.97
CA CYS A 115 -8.69 3.83 9.80
C CYS A 115 -9.15 4.03 11.25
N SER A 116 -9.51 5.26 11.65
CA SER A 116 -10.04 5.54 12.99
C SER A 116 -11.39 6.25 12.93
N CYS A 117 -12.22 6.06 13.95
CA CYS A 117 -13.36 6.93 14.21
C CYS A 117 -12.91 8.20 14.95
N LYS A 118 -13.78 9.22 14.97
CA LYS A 118 -13.55 10.49 15.66
C LYS A 118 -13.26 10.35 17.16
N ILE A 119 -13.77 9.31 17.81
CA ILE A 119 -13.59 9.12 19.26
C ILE A 119 -12.23 8.48 19.58
N CYS A 120 -11.74 7.58 18.74
CA CYS A 120 -10.46 6.93 18.97
C CYS A 120 -9.27 7.81 18.56
N GLU A 121 -9.46 8.73 17.60
CA GLU A 121 -8.39 9.57 17.04
C GLU A 121 -7.54 10.31 18.11
N PRO A 122 -8.11 10.92 19.16
CA PRO A 122 -7.32 11.69 20.14
C PRO A 122 -6.36 10.83 20.96
N PHE A 123 -6.61 9.51 21.06
CA PHE A 123 -5.82 8.57 21.84
C PHE A 123 -4.76 7.83 21.00
N LEU A 124 -4.65 8.15 19.71
CA LEU A 124 -3.75 7.48 18.78
C LEU A 124 -2.63 8.43 18.35
N ASP A 125 -1.40 8.14 18.78
CA ASP A 125 -0.18 8.87 18.37
C ASP A 125 0.43 8.35 17.07
N SER A 126 -0.06 7.21 16.56
CA SER A 126 0.38 6.61 15.30
C SER A 126 -0.78 5.94 14.58
N CYS A 127 -0.62 5.73 13.27
CA CYS A 127 -1.60 5.07 12.44
C CYS A 127 -1.76 3.58 12.83
N PRO A 128 -2.96 3.09 13.15
CA PRO A 128 -3.21 1.66 13.44
C PRO A 128 -2.84 0.69 12.32
N VAL A 129 -2.75 1.18 11.07
CA VAL A 129 -2.46 0.36 9.88
C VAL A 129 -0.96 0.25 9.63
N CYS A 130 -0.27 1.38 9.46
CA CYS A 130 1.13 1.41 9.03
C CYS A 130 2.11 1.92 10.10
N ARG A 131 1.62 2.21 11.31
CA ARG A 131 2.41 2.66 12.48
C ARG A 131 3.16 3.97 12.29
N THR A 132 2.93 4.70 11.21
CA THR A 132 3.48 6.05 11.01
C THR A 132 2.97 7.00 12.09
N THR A 133 3.87 7.78 12.70
CA THR A 133 3.54 8.80 13.71
C THR A 133 2.53 9.82 13.16
N LYS A 134 1.47 10.08 13.91
CA LYS A 134 0.43 11.06 13.58
C LYS A 134 1.00 12.47 13.71
N LYS A 135 1.10 13.20 12.59
CA LYS A 135 1.45 14.63 12.59
C LYS A 135 0.22 15.53 12.53
N ALA A 136 -0.84 15.05 11.89
CA ALA A 136 -2.14 15.70 11.80
C ALA A 136 -3.20 14.64 11.46
N SER A 137 -4.47 14.99 11.61
CA SER A 137 -5.61 14.17 11.23
C SER A 137 -6.66 15.01 10.49
N ILE A 138 -7.43 14.37 9.60
CA ILE A 138 -8.53 15.00 8.85
C ILE A 138 -9.78 14.14 9.03
N GLU A 139 -10.90 14.77 9.40
CA GLU A 139 -12.20 14.13 9.43
C GLU A 139 -12.79 14.06 8.01
N ALA A 140 -13.13 12.85 7.56
CA ALA A 140 -13.73 12.60 6.26
C ALA A 140 -15.27 12.57 6.39
N LEU A 141 -15.94 13.27 5.49
CA LEU A 141 -17.39 13.17 5.30
C LEU A 141 -17.66 12.10 4.23
N ILE A 142 -18.23 10.97 4.63
CA ILE A 142 -18.56 9.85 3.75
C ILE A 142 -20.08 9.85 3.57
N PHE A 143 -20.57 10.04 2.34
CA PHE A 143 -21.99 10.10 1.98
C PHE A 143 -22.49 8.76 1.39
#